data_AF-A0A8E7EJ13-F1
#
_entry.id   AF-A0A8E7EJ13-F1
#
_cell.length_a   1.000
_cell.length_b   1.000
_cell.length_c   1.000
_cell.angle_alpha   90.00
_cell.angle_beta   90.00
_cell.angle_gamma   90.00
#
_symmetry.space_group_name_H-M   'P 1'
#
loop_
_entity.id
_entity.type
_entity.pdbx_description
1 polymer ?
#
loop_
_entity_poly.entity_id
_entity_poly.type
_entity_poly.pdbx_seq_one_letter_code
_entity_poly.pdbx_strand_id
1 'polypeptide(L)'
;MKRKIISINEDACTGCGQCIPDCPEGALQVIEGKARLISDLFCDGLGACIGTCPEGAIRVIEREAEPYDERAVMQNIIKQGPAVITAHLDHLQTHGEQELYRQAISFLQDQKIQVPDHNTQHGPHHGNRAGCPGAAMHTIPRPHEKKGTQADARAESELQQWPVQLRLIHPHASYFDNADLLIAADCVPFAYADFHRDFLKGKILLIFCPKLDADIDKYIDKLAEIFRLHAIHSVTIVHMEVPCCSGVTSVVNQAIHLSEQKIPVEEITITINGNVK
;
A
#
# COMPACT_ATOMS: atom_id res chain seq x y z
N MET A 1 18.56 -2.45 -24.99
CA MET A 1 18.79 -1.11 -24.39
C MET A 1 18.64 -1.25 -22.89
N LYS A 2 19.41 -0.50 -22.08
CA LYS A 2 19.14 -0.47 -20.64
C LYS A 2 17.82 0.22 -20.36
N ARG A 3 16.93 -0.47 -19.66
CA ARG A 3 15.63 0.05 -19.21
C ARG A 3 15.26 -0.59 -17.88
N LYS A 4 14.34 0.06 -17.18
CA LYS A 4 13.66 -0.53 -16.02
C LYS A 4 12.74 -1.65 -16.50
N ILE A 5 12.83 -2.81 -15.87
CA ILE A 5 12.03 -3.98 -16.20
C ILE A 5 11.87 -4.85 -14.96
N ILE A 6 10.82 -5.66 -14.94
CA ILE A 6 10.54 -6.55 -13.83
C ILE A 6 11.54 -7.71 -13.79
N SER A 7 11.95 -8.10 -12.60
CA SER A 7 12.76 -9.28 -12.30
C SER A 7 12.07 -10.09 -11.21
N ILE A 8 12.08 -11.41 -11.36
CA ILE A 8 11.44 -12.35 -10.45
C ILE A 8 12.53 -13.21 -9.82
N ASN A 9 12.61 -13.22 -8.49
CA ASN A 9 13.49 -14.10 -7.74
C ASN A 9 12.92 -15.53 -7.78
N GLU A 10 13.61 -16.45 -8.49
CA GLU A 10 13.16 -17.82 -8.65
C GLU A 10 13.17 -18.63 -7.35
N ASP A 11 14.08 -18.33 -6.42
CA ASP A 11 14.14 -19.03 -5.13
C ASP A 11 12.96 -18.67 -4.23
N ALA A 12 12.54 -17.40 -4.26
CA ALA A 12 11.38 -16.92 -3.51
C ALA A 12 10.03 -17.22 -4.21
N CYS A 13 10.01 -17.29 -5.54
CA CYS A 13 8.77 -17.49 -6.28
C CYS A 13 8.19 -18.89 -6.06
N THR A 14 6.96 -18.99 -5.58
CA THR A 14 6.27 -20.28 -5.38
C THR A 14 5.43 -20.73 -6.57
N GLY A 15 5.35 -19.92 -7.63
CA GLY A 15 4.52 -20.23 -8.82
C GLY A 15 3.02 -20.07 -8.59
N CYS A 16 2.59 -19.41 -7.52
CA CYS A 16 1.17 -19.25 -7.17
C CYS A 16 0.34 -18.48 -8.22
N GLY A 17 0.99 -17.73 -9.11
CA GLY A 17 0.35 -17.04 -10.24
C GLY A 17 -0.47 -15.80 -9.88
N GLN A 18 -0.48 -15.35 -8.63
CA GLN A 18 -1.28 -14.21 -8.17
C GLN A 18 -0.93 -12.90 -8.89
N CYS A 19 0.31 -12.75 -9.36
CA CYS A 19 0.77 -11.59 -10.10
C CYS A 19 0.25 -11.50 -11.56
N ILE A 20 -0.31 -12.58 -12.12
CA ILE A 20 -0.71 -12.64 -13.53
C ILE A 20 -1.94 -11.78 -13.83
N PRO A 21 -3.04 -11.84 -13.04
CA PRO A 21 -4.22 -11.01 -13.28
C PRO A 21 -3.95 -9.50 -13.19
N ASP A 22 -2.90 -9.10 -12.45
CA ASP A 22 -2.54 -7.70 -12.22
C ASP A 22 -1.49 -7.18 -13.24
N CYS A 23 -1.15 -7.96 -14.27
CA CYS A 23 -0.32 -7.53 -15.40
C CYS A 23 -1.21 -7.27 -16.62
N PRO A 24 -1.67 -6.04 -16.85
CA PRO A 24 -2.59 -5.72 -17.93
C PRO A 24 -2.00 -5.95 -19.33
N GLU A 25 -0.67 -5.94 -19.45
CA GLU A 25 0.07 -6.20 -20.70
C GLU A 25 0.10 -7.71 -21.06
N GLY A 26 -0.28 -8.57 -20.11
CA GLY A 26 -0.21 -10.02 -20.27
C GLY A 26 1.23 -10.55 -20.41
N ALA A 27 2.19 -9.89 -19.75
CA ALA A 27 3.61 -10.21 -19.82
C ALA A 27 4.05 -11.41 -18.96
N LEU A 28 3.19 -11.89 -18.05
CA LEU A 28 3.51 -12.93 -17.07
C LEU A 28 2.78 -14.24 -17.34
N GLN A 29 3.49 -15.36 -17.21
CA GLN A 29 2.92 -16.72 -17.18
C GLN A 29 3.61 -17.59 -16.14
N VAL A 30 2.93 -18.65 -15.68
CA VAL A 30 3.58 -19.70 -14.90
C VAL A 30 4.19 -20.72 -15.85
N ILE A 31 5.51 -20.86 -15.81
CA ILE A 31 6.29 -21.81 -16.61
C ILE A 31 7.18 -22.59 -15.65
N GLU A 32 7.09 -23.92 -15.69
CA GLU A 32 7.87 -24.81 -14.80
C GLU A 32 7.69 -24.49 -13.31
N GLY A 33 6.46 -24.13 -12.91
CA GLY A 33 6.13 -23.82 -11.52
C GLY A 33 6.68 -22.48 -11.01
N LYS A 34 7.11 -21.59 -11.90
CA LYS A 34 7.57 -20.23 -11.56
C LYS A 34 6.88 -19.19 -12.43
N ALA A 35 6.59 -18.02 -11.86
CA ALA A 35 6.17 -16.88 -12.66
C ALA A 35 7.36 -16.39 -13.50
N ARG A 36 7.16 -16.19 -14.80
CA ARG A 36 8.18 -15.74 -15.74
C ARG A 36 7.62 -14.65 -16.65
N LEU A 37 8.49 -13.70 -17.01
CA LEU A 37 8.25 -12.82 -18.14
C LEU A 37 8.34 -13.63 -19.43
N ILE A 38 7.30 -13.58 -20.25
CA ILE A 38 7.27 -14.32 -21.52
C ILE A 38 7.95 -13.55 -22.66
N SER A 39 8.11 -12.23 -22.52
CA SER A 39 8.79 -11.37 -23.46
C SER A 39 9.12 -10.02 -22.81
N ASP A 40 10.31 -9.49 -23.10
CA ASP A 40 10.70 -8.14 -22.69
C ASP A 40 9.83 -7.07 -23.37
N LEU A 41 9.34 -7.36 -24.59
CA LEU A 41 8.48 -6.47 -25.38
C LEU A 41 7.17 -6.15 -24.67
N PHE A 42 6.69 -7.05 -23.80
CA PHE A 42 5.40 -6.90 -23.13
C PHE A 42 5.51 -6.25 -21.75
N CYS A 43 6.71 -6.18 -21.17
CA CYS A 43 6.87 -5.66 -19.84
C CYS A 43 7.20 -4.17 -19.88
N ASP A 44 6.24 -3.32 -19.54
CA ASP A 44 6.40 -1.86 -19.51
C ASP A 44 7.42 -1.35 -18.47
N GLY A 45 7.64 -2.13 -17.40
CA GLY A 45 8.54 -1.80 -16.30
C GLY A 45 7.91 -0.95 -15.20
N LEU A 46 6.59 -0.73 -15.19
CA LEU A 46 5.89 0.11 -14.22
C LEU A 46 5.57 -0.61 -12.90
N GLY A 47 5.53 -1.95 -12.92
CA GLY A 47 5.51 -2.73 -11.68
C GLY A 47 4.15 -2.97 -11.04
N ALA A 48 3.07 -2.96 -11.83
CA ALA A 48 1.71 -3.28 -11.36
C ALA A 48 1.65 -4.61 -10.57
N CYS A 49 2.46 -5.59 -10.96
CA CYS A 49 2.51 -6.92 -10.34
C CYS A 49 3.27 -7.01 -8.99
N ILE A 50 4.02 -5.98 -8.58
CA ILE A 50 4.93 -6.07 -7.41
C ILE A 50 4.14 -6.25 -6.12
N GLY A 51 3.11 -5.44 -5.91
CA GLY A 51 2.30 -5.47 -4.69
C GLY A 51 1.48 -6.74 -4.51
N THR A 52 1.28 -7.50 -5.59
CA THR A 52 0.48 -8.72 -5.61
C THR A 52 1.26 -9.95 -5.17
N CYS A 53 2.60 -9.92 -5.18
CA CYS A 53 3.40 -11.08 -4.85
C CYS A 53 3.45 -11.30 -3.33
N PRO A 54 2.85 -12.38 -2.79
CA PRO A 54 2.85 -12.63 -1.34
C PRO A 54 4.25 -12.91 -0.79
N GLU A 55 5.15 -13.40 -1.64
CA GLU A 55 6.53 -13.75 -1.28
C GLU A 55 7.51 -12.57 -1.46
N GLY A 56 7.05 -11.41 -1.97
CA GLY A 56 7.94 -10.29 -2.29
C GLY A 56 9.01 -10.62 -3.35
N ALA A 57 8.74 -11.60 -4.22
CA ALA A 57 9.71 -12.12 -5.18
C ALA A 57 9.94 -11.21 -6.40
N ILE A 58 9.12 -10.17 -6.58
CA ILE A 58 9.11 -9.33 -7.79
C ILE A 58 9.72 -7.96 -7.49
N ARG A 59 10.64 -7.50 -8.34
CA ARG A 59 11.31 -6.18 -8.21
C ARG A 59 11.49 -5.52 -9.56
N VAL A 60 11.57 -4.19 -9.60
CA VAL A 60 12.06 -3.47 -10.78
C VAL A 60 13.59 -3.40 -10.71
N ILE A 61 14.24 -3.80 -11.79
CA ILE A 61 15.70 -3.67 -11.96
C ILE A 61 15.99 -2.93 -13.25
N GLU A 62 17.21 -2.41 -13.37
CA GLU A 62 17.73 -1.92 -14.64
C GLU A 62 18.63 -3.00 -15.26
N ARG A 63 18.27 -3.48 -16.46
CA ARG A 63 19.09 -4.42 -17.24
C ARG A 63 18.98 -4.14 -18.73
N GLU A 64 19.85 -4.78 -19.52
CA GLU A 64 19.63 -4.86 -20.96
C GLU A 64 18.36 -5.69 -21.22
N ALA A 65 17.45 -5.07 -21.96
CA ALA A 65 16.19 -5.67 -22.39
C ALA A 65 15.79 -5.10 -23.76
N GLU A 66 14.92 -5.82 -24.46
CA GLU A 66 14.29 -5.31 -25.67
C GLU A 66 13.36 -4.13 -25.33
N PRO A 67 13.17 -3.17 -26.25
CA PRO A 67 12.22 -2.07 -26.03
C PRO A 67 10.79 -2.59 -25.90
N TYR A 68 10.02 -2.01 -25.00
CA TYR A 68 8.58 -2.25 -24.91
C TYR A 68 7.89 -1.88 -26.23
N ASP A 69 6.99 -2.75 -26.68
CA ASP A 69 6.23 -2.58 -27.92
C ASP A 69 4.73 -2.68 -27.62
N GLU A 70 4.10 -1.51 -27.57
CA GLU A 70 2.68 -1.36 -27.32
C GLU A 70 1.81 -2.08 -28.34
N ARG A 71 2.20 -2.08 -29.62
CA ARG A 71 1.42 -2.77 -30.66
C ARG A 71 1.50 -4.28 -30.49
N ALA A 72 2.67 -4.79 -30.08
CA ALA A 72 2.85 -6.21 -29.76
C ALA A 72 2.03 -6.61 -28.52
N VAL A 73 1.97 -5.77 -27.49
CA VAL A 73 1.10 -5.96 -26.32
C VAL A 73 -0.37 -6.02 -26.74
N MET A 74 -0.83 -5.04 -27.52
CA MET A 74 -2.22 -4.99 -27.99
C MET A 74 -2.58 -6.23 -28.80
N GLN A 75 -1.69 -6.69 -29.69
CA GLN A 75 -1.88 -7.94 -30.43
C GLN A 75 -1.95 -9.16 -29.51
N ASN A 76 -1.25 -9.16 -28.37
CA ASN A 76 -1.31 -10.23 -27.39
C ASN A 76 -2.60 -10.20 -26.55
N ILE A 77 -3.04 -9.05 -26.07
CA ILE A 77 -4.15 -8.96 -25.11
C ILE A 77 -5.53 -8.96 -25.77
N ILE A 78 -5.64 -8.54 -27.03
CA ILE A 78 -6.90 -8.47 -27.80
C ILE A 78 -7.68 -9.80 -27.81
N LYS A 79 -6.96 -10.93 -27.86
CA LYS A 79 -7.55 -12.28 -27.86
C LYS A 79 -8.22 -12.67 -26.53
N GLN A 80 -7.95 -11.92 -25.47
CA GLN A 80 -8.46 -12.15 -24.11
C GLN A 80 -9.78 -11.40 -23.84
N GLY A 81 -10.19 -10.53 -24.77
CA GLY A 81 -11.49 -9.87 -24.77
C GLY A 81 -11.51 -8.44 -24.22
N PRO A 82 -12.67 -7.77 -24.28
CA PRO A 82 -12.79 -6.33 -24.02
C PRO A 82 -12.35 -5.90 -22.62
N ALA A 83 -12.56 -6.75 -21.60
CA ALA A 83 -12.21 -6.41 -20.22
C ALA A 83 -10.70 -6.24 -20.00
N VAL A 84 -9.87 -7.02 -20.70
CA VAL A 84 -8.40 -6.89 -20.62
C VAL A 84 -7.94 -5.64 -21.37
N ILE A 85 -8.57 -5.34 -22.51
CA ILE A 85 -8.31 -4.10 -23.26
C ILE A 85 -8.63 -2.88 -22.39
N THR A 86 -9.78 -2.87 -21.71
CA THR A 86 -10.14 -1.79 -20.76
C THR A 86 -9.07 -1.64 -19.66
N ALA A 87 -8.69 -2.73 -19.00
CA ALA A 87 -7.69 -2.70 -17.93
C ALA A 87 -6.33 -2.15 -18.39
N HIS A 88 -5.92 -2.50 -19.61
CA HIS A 88 -4.70 -1.98 -20.23
C HIS A 88 -4.76 -0.50 -20.56
N LEU A 89 -5.87 -0.03 -21.14
CA LEU A 89 -6.06 1.40 -21.43
C LEU A 89 -6.11 2.24 -20.14
N ASP A 90 -6.79 1.75 -19.10
CA ASP A 90 -6.86 2.40 -17.79
C ASP A 90 -5.48 2.46 -17.11
N HIS A 91 -4.68 1.40 -17.22
CA HIS A 91 -3.31 1.33 -16.72
C HIS A 91 -2.41 2.41 -17.35
N LEU A 92 -2.38 2.48 -18.69
CA LEU A 92 -1.59 3.49 -19.41
C LEU A 92 -1.97 4.92 -19.02
N GLN A 93 -3.27 5.19 -18.87
CA GLN A 93 -3.76 6.51 -18.45
C GLN A 93 -3.36 6.84 -17.01
N THR A 94 -3.51 5.89 -16.09
CA THR A 94 -3.18 6.05 -14.66
C THR A 94 -1.71 6.41 -14.45
N HIS A 95 -0.83 5.85 -15.28
CA HIS A 95 0.61 6.12 -15.24
C HIS A 95 1.06 7.27 -16.15
N GLY A 96 0.13 7.96 -16.82
CA GLY A 96 0.45 9.13 -17.64
C GLY A 96 1.12 8.80 -18.98
N GLU A 97 1.05 7.56 -19.45
CA GLU A 97 1.69 7.06 -20.67
C GLU A 97 0.89 7.43 -21.94
N GLN A 98 0.76 8.73 -22.20
CA GLN A 98 -0.09 9.29 -23.26
C GLN A 98 0.31 8.87 -24.68
N GLU A 99 1.60 8.61 -24.93
CA GLU A 99 2.08 8.14 -26.24
C GLU A 99 1.70 6.68 -26.46
N LEU A 100 1.93 5.82 -25.46
CA LEU A 100 1.55 4.40 -25.52
C LEU A 100 0.03 4.27 -25.63
N TYR A 101 -0.73 5.06 -24.87
CA TYR A 101 -2.18 5.10 -24.99
C TYR A 101 -2.64 5.46 -26.41
N ARG A 102 -2.03 6.47 -27.05
CA ARG A 102 -2.33 6.81 -28.46
C ARG A 102 -2.01 5.65 -29.42
N GLN A 103 -0.92 4.93 -29.20
CA GLN A 103 -0.57 3.75 -29.99
C GLN A 103 -1.59 2.62 -29.80
N ALA A 104 -2.05 2.39 -28.57
CA ALA A 104 -3.08 1.40 -28.25
C ALA A 104 -4.40 1.70 -28.97
N ILE A 105 -4.86 2.95 -28.91
CA ILE A 105 -6.07 3.41 -29.60
C ILE A 105 -5.93 3.30 -31.13
N SER A 106 -4.77 3.70 -31.69
CA SER A 106 -4.49 3.55 -33.12
C SER A 106 -4.55 2.07 -33.53
N PHE A 107 -4.01 1.16 -32.73
CA PHE A 107 -4.10 -0.27 -33.00
C PHE A 107 -5.56 -0.79 -33.02
N LEU A 108 -6.39 -0.39 -32.05
CA LEU A 108 -7.80 -0.78 -32.02
C LEU A 108 -8.56 -0.26 -33.25
N GLN A 109 -8.27 0.97 -33.67
CA GLN A 109 -8.83 1.57 -34.88
C GLN A 109 -8.42 0.80 -36.15
N ASP A 110 -7.13 0.46 -36.28
CA ASP A 110 -6.60 -0.34 -37.39
C ASP A 110 -7.31 -1.70 -37.50
N GLN A 111 -7.58 -2.33 -36.35
CA GLN A 111 -8.27 -3.61 -36.25
C GLN A 111 -9.81 -3.50 -36.31
N LYS A 112 -10.35 -2.28 -36.47
CA LYS A 112 -11.80 -2.00 -36.48
C LYS A 112 -12.54 -2.48 -35.23
N ILE A 113 -11.87 -2.44 -34.08
CA ILE A 113 -12.45 -2.82 -32.79
C ILE A 113 -12.94 -1.57 -32.10
N GLN A 114 -14.18 -1.64 -31.60
CA GLN A 114 -14.72 -0.57 -30.78
C GLN A 114 -13.88 -0.43 -29.51
N VAL A 115 -13.38 0.77 -29.27
CA VAL A 115 -12.70 1.11 -28.02
C VAL A 115 -13.70 0.92 -26.87
N PRO A 116 -13.43 0.01 -25.91
CA PRO A 116 -14.32 -0.18 -24.78
C PRO A 116 -14.47 1.11 -23.96
N ASP A 117 -15.60 1.28 -23.28
CA ASP A 117 -15.70 2.33 -22.27
C ASP A 117 -14.65 2.05 -21.17
N HIS A 118 -13.80 3.05 -20.96
CA HIS A 118 -12.68 3.05 -20.02
C HIS A 118 -12.54 4.49 -19.52
N ASN A 119 -11.96 4.70 -18.34
CA ASN A 119 -12.25 5.93 -17.63
C ASN A 119 -11.38 7.12 -18.08
N THR A 120 -11.91 7.93 -19.00
CA THR A 120 -11.19 9.09 -19.61
C THR A 120 -11.12 10.33 -18.73
N GLN A 121 -11.82 10.33 -17.60
CA GLN A 121 -11.75 11.36 -16.56
C GLN A 121 -11.71 10.59 -15.24
N HIS A 122 -10.95 11.07 -14.26
CA HIS A 122 -10.61 10.42 -12.99
C HIS A 122 -9.32 9.57 -13.09
N GLY A 123 -8.34 9.95 -12.27
CA GLY A 123 -7.24 9.05 -11.91
C GLY A 123 -7.77 7.75 -11.29
N PRO A 124 -6.86 6.84 -10.92
CA PRO A 124 -7.00 5.40 -11.12
C PRO A 124 -8.42 4.88 -10.85
N HIS A 125 -9.10 4.41 -11.90
CA HIS A 125 -10.28 3.57 -11.72
C HIS A 125 -9.88 2.12 -11.93
N HIS A 126 -9.53 1.48 -10.82
CA HIS A 126 -9.65 0.04 -10.70
C HIS A 126 -11.07 -0.36 -11.11
N GLY A 127 -11.20 -1.16 -12.17
CA GLY A 127 -12.39 -1.97 -12.39
C GLY A 127 -12.78 -2.63 -11.07
N ASN A 128 -14.08 -2.79 -10.85
CA ASN A 128 -14.75 -3.09 -9.58
C ASN A 128 -14.36 -4.44 -8.94
N ARG A 129 -13.07 -4.63 -8.67
CA ARG A 129 -12.46 -5.39 -7.61
C ARG A 129 -11.66 -4.35 -6.84
N ALA A 130 -12.36 -3.54 -6.04
CA ALA A 130 -11.71 -2.77 -5.00
C ALA A 130 -10.76 -3.76 -4.30
N GLY A 131 -9.44 -3.48 -4.35
CA GLY A 131 -8.52 -4.14 -3.43
C GLY A 131 -9.17 -4.13 -2.06
N CYS A 132 -9.08 -5.24 -1.31
CA CYS A 132 -9.81 -5.43 -0.06
C CYS A 132 -9.88 -4.07 0.66
N PRO A 133 -11.07 -3.49 0.91
CA PRO A 133 -11.15 -2.15 1.47
C PRO A 133 -10.24 -2.02 2.69
N GLY A 134 -10.02 -3.12 3.44
CA GLY A 134 -9.05 -3.24 4.52
C GLY A 134 -7.58 -2.97 4.25
N ALA A 135 -7.13 -2.95 2.99
CA ALA A 135 -5.75 -2.62 2.60
C ALA A 135 -5.66 -1.39 1.68
N ALA A 136 -6.79 -0.86 1.22
CA ALA A 136 -6.83 0.33 0.37
C ALA A 136 -6.42 1.58 1.17
N MET A 137 -5.40 2.29 0.71
CA MET A 137 -4.90 3.47 1.41
C MET A 137 -5.80 4.67 1.17
N HIS A 138 -6.28 5.28 2.24
CA HIS A 138 -7.15 6.44 2.18
C HIS A 138 -6.76 7.44 3.26
N THR A 139 -6.68 8.71 2.86
CA THR A 139 -6.76 9.83 3.79
C THR A 139 -8.23 10.12 4.03
N ILE A 140 -8.64 10.27 5.30
CA ILE A 140 -9.99 10.59 5.72
C ILE A 140 -10.01 12.08 6.08
N PRO A 141 -10.59 12.96 5.23
CA PRO A 141 -10.63 14.38 5.51
C PRO A 141 -11.42 14.65 6.79
N ARG A 142 -10.82 15.39 7.72
CA ARG A 142 -11.51 15.92 8.89
C ARG A 142 -11.71 17.41 8.72
N PRO A 143 -12.96 17.93 8.70
CA PRO A 143 -13.19 19.37 8.69
C PRO A 143 -12.57 19.99 9.94
N HIS A 144 -11.85 21.10 9.79
CA HIS A 144 -11.30 21.85 10.91
C HIS A 144 -12.44 22.37 11.81
N GLU A 145 -12.38 22.01 13.09
CA GLU A 145 -13.15 22.49 14.25
C GLU A 145 -14.60 22.94 14.03
N LYS A 146 -15.57 22.11 14.44
CA LYS A 146 -16.85 22.61 14.97
C LYS A 146 -16.72 22.82 16.48
N LYS A 147 -16.65 24.08 16.92
CA LYS A 147 -16.90 24.43 18.33
C LYS A 147 -18.39 24.25 18.63
N GLY A 148 -18.75 23.09 19.14
CA GLY A 148 -20.09 22.80 19.64
C GLY A 148 -20.02 22.23 21.06
N THR A 149 -20.38 23.04 22.06
CA THR A 149 -20.66 22.59 23.42
C THR A 149 -22.00 21.88 23.45
N GLN A 150 -22.02 20.55 23.43
CA GLN A 150 -23.20 19.78 23.83
C GLN A 150 -22.75 18.47 24.50
N ALA A 151 -23.10 18.32 25.77
CA ALA A 151 -22.78 17.16 26.61
C ALA A 151 -23.50 15.86 26.18
N ASP A 152 -24.34 15.93 25.15
CA ASP A 152 -25.14 14.83 24.59
C ASP A 152 -24.81 14.52 23.11
N ALA A 153 -23.75 15.11 22.57
CA ALA A 153 -23.32 14.85 21.20
C ALA A 153 -22.61 13.49 21.11
N ARG A 154 -23.03 12.65 20.16
CA ARG A 154 -22.30 11.41 19.83
C ARG A 154 -20.84 11.74 19.50
N ALA A 155 -19.90 11.01 20.09
CA ALA A 155 -18.49 11.16 19.79
C ALA A 155 -18.24 10.94 18.29
N GLU A 156 -17.58 11.91 17.64
CA GLU A 156 -17.13 11.78 16.26
C GLU A 156 -15.79 11.04 16.21
N SER A 157 -15.58 10.25 15.15
CA SER A 157 -14.31 9.57 14.93
C SER A 157 -13.21 10.60 14.64
N GLU A 158 -12.11 10.52 15.36
CA GLU A 158 -10.89 11.31 15.10
C GLU A 158 -9.93 10.66 14.07
N LEU A 159 -10.24 9.47 13.54
CA LEU A 159 -9.37 8.75 12.60
C LEU A 159 -9.15 9.53 11.29
N GLN A 160 -7.89 9.69 10.87
CA GLN A 160 -7.52 10.49 9.69
C GLN A 160 -7.03 9.66 8.51
N GLN A 161 -6.81 8.36 8.68
CA GLN A 161 -6.30 7.50 7.64
C GLN A 161 -6.79 6.06 7.78
N TRP A 162 -6.72 5.34 6.67
CA TRP A 162 -6.98 3.90 6.58
C TRP A 162 -6.00 3.26 5.58
N PRO A 163 -5.55 2.02 5.79
CA PRO A 163 -5.77 1.17 6.97
C PRO A 163 -4.97 1.62 8.20
N VAL A 164 -5.30 1.06 9.37
CA VAL A 164 -4.63 1.36 10.65
C VAL A 164 -3.64 0.27 11.09
N GLN A 165 -3.77 -0.93 10.54
CA GLN A 165 -2.94 -2.07 10.88
C GLN A 165 -1.56 -1.92 10.22
N LEU A 166 -0.49 -1.91 11.03
CA LEU A 166 0.89 -1.70 10.57
C LEU A 166 1.30 -2.67 9.45
N ARG A 167 0.77 -3.90 9.48
CA ARG A 167 0.98 -4.89 8.40
C ARG A 167 0.52 -4.40 7.03
N LEU A 168 -0.61 -3.71 6.97
CA LEU A 168 -1.30 -3.32 5.73
C LEU A 168 -0.88 -1.94 5.23
N ILE A 169 -0.20 -1.16 6.08
CA ILE A 169 0.26 0.18 5.74
C ILE A 169 1.49 0.12 4.84
N HIS A 170 1.49 0.99 3.82
CA HIS A 170 2.62 1.25 2.95
C HIS A 170 3.51 2.37 3.51
N PRO A 171 4.84 2.22 3.53
CA PRO A 171 5.75 3.21 4.11
C PRO A 171 5.69 4.59 3.46
N HIS A 172 5.46 4.67 2.15
CA HIS A 172 5.48 5.92 1.36
C HIS A 172 4.16 6.73 1.40
N ALA A 173 3.26 6.48 2.35
CA ALA A 173 1.98 7.17 2.37
C ALA A 173 2.13 8.64 2.76
N SER A 174 1.55 9.56 1.99
CA SER A 174 1.71 11.01 2.21
C SER A 174 1.10 11.52 3.51
N TYR A 175 0.17 10.79 4.12
CA TYR A 175 -0.36 11.17 5.43
C TYR A 175 0.68 11.08 6.56
N PHE A 176 1.86 10.48 6.33
CA PHE A 176 2.97 10.50 7.29
C PHE A 176 3.80 11.79 7.24
N ASP A 177 3.65 12.63 6.22
CA ASP A 177 4.42 13.85 6.09
C ASP A 177 4.09 14.85 7.21
N ASN A 178 5.10 15.20 8.03
CA ASN A 178 4.97 16.15 9.14
C ASN A 178 3.90 15.72 10.16
N ALA A 179 3.81 14.41 10.41
CA ALA A 179 2.78 13.82 11.26
C ALA A 179 3.25 13.62 12.71
N ASP A 180 2.29 13.70 13.62
CA ASP A 180 2.39 13.08 14.94
C ASP A 180 1.83 11.66 14.85
N LEU A 181 2.57 10.66 15.31
CA LEU A 181 2.14 9.26 15.25
C LEU A 181 1.57 8.79 16.59
N LEU A 182 0.54 7.97 16.51
CA LEU A 182 0.03 7.17 17.61
C LEU A 182 0.25 5.70 17.29
N ILE A 183 1.14 5.02 18.03
CA ILE A 183 1.40 3.59 17.88
C ILE A 183 0.74 2.86 19.05
N ALA A 184 -0.34 2.13 18.76
CA ALA A 184 -1.18 1.52 19.78
C ALA A 184 -1.22 -0.02 19.68
N ALA A 185 -1.27 -0.70 20.83
CA ALA A 185 -1.58 -2.13 20.86
C ALA A 185 -3.07 -2.38 20.54
N ASP A 186 -3.39 -3.48 19.85
CA ASP A 186 -4.75 -3.83 19.38
C ASP A 186 -5.86 -3.68 20.43
N CYS A 187 -5.58 -4.04 21.70
CA CYS A 187 -6.59 -4.02 22.75
C CYS A 187 -6.89 -2.61 23.28
N VAL A 188 -6.01 -1.63 23.06
CA VAL A 188 -6.10 -0.31 23.70
C VAL A 188 -7.37 0.45 23.30
N PRO A 189 -7.76 0.58 22.02
CA PRO A 189 -8.96 1.31 21.63
C PRO A 189 -10.25 0.69 22.18
N PHE A 190 -10.22 -0.60 22.54
CA PHE A 190 -11.36 -1.30 23.12
C PHE A 190 -11.38 -1.25 24.65
N ALA A 191 -10.20 -1.18 25.28
CA ALA A 191 -10.07 -1.10 26.73
C ALA A 191 -10.27 0.33 27.25
N TYR A 192 -9.80 1.35 26.52
CA TYR A 192 -9.88 2.75 26.93
C TYR A 192 -10.97 3.49 26.13
N ALA A 193 -12.08 3.82 26.79
CA ALA A 193 -13.29 4.33 26.15
C ALA A 193 -13.07 5.63 25.37
N ASP A 194 -12.23 6.53 25.87
CA ASP A 194 -12.01 7.86 25.32
C ASP A 194 -10.81 7.92 24.34
N PHE A 195 -10.41 6.78 23.76
CA PHE A 195 -9.22 6.63 22.91
C PHE A 195 -9.14 7.67 21.79
N HIS A 196 -10.26 7.93 21.12
CA HIS A 196 -10.30 8.89 20.02
C HIS A 196 -9.97 10.30 20.50
N ARG A 197 -10.57 10.71 21.62
CA ARG A 197 -10.47 12.07 22.16
C ARG A 197 -9.10 12.34 22.78
N ASP A 198 -8.62 11.39 23.58
CA ASP A 198 -7.46 11.62 24.44
C ASP A 198 -6.14 11.24 23.75
N PHE A 199 -6.16 10.31 22.78
CA PHE A 199 -4.94 9.85 22.12
C PHE A 199 -4.93 10.08 20.60
N LEU A 200 -6.00 9.75 19.88
CA LEU A 200 -5.98 9.74 18.41
C LEU A 200 -6.10 11.11 17.77
N LYS A 201 -6.77 12.07 18.42
CA LYS A 201 -7.03 13.38 17.85
C LYS A 201 -5.75 14.07 17.38
N GLY A 202 -5.71 14.36 16.07
CA GLY A 202 -4.58 15.03 15.43
C GLY A 202 -3.40 14.13 15.07
N LYS A 203 -3.49 12.81 15.29
CA LYS A 203 -2.40 11.86 15.06
C LYS A 203 -2.74 10.82 14.00
N ILE A 204 -1.70 10.27 13.37
CA ILE A 204 -1.78 9.12 12.47
C ILE A 204 -1.61 7.83 13.27
N LEU A 205 -2.62 6.98 13.20
CA LEU A 205 -2.69 5.71 13.94
C LEU A 205 -1.97 4.53 13.25
N LEU A 206 -1.10 3.87 14.00
CA LEU A 206 -0.54 2.56 13.67
C LEU A 206 -0.92 1.57 14.77
N ILE A 207 -1.49 0.43 14.40
CA ILE A 207 -1.87 -0.63 15.33
C ILE A 207 -1.13 -1.92 14.98
N PHE A 208 -0.62 -2.61 16.01
CA PHE A 208 -0.14 -3.98 15.91
C PHE A 208 -0.10 -4.66 17.28
N CYS A 209 -0.02 -5.99 17.30
CA CYS A 209 0.09 -6.77 18.53
C CYS A 209 1.40 -7.59 18.56
N PRO A 210 2.37 -7.28 19.44
CA PRO A 210 3.63 -8.02 19.52
C PRO A 210 3.48 -9.51 19.87
N LYS A 211 2.34 -9.92 20.42
CA LYS A 211 2.05 -11.32 20.76
C LYS A 211 1.45 -12.11 19.61
N LEU A 212 0.65 -11.47 18.76
CA LEU A 212 -0.14 -12.13 17.73
C LEU A 212 0.50 -12.02 16.35
N ASP A 213 1.27 -10.98 16.13
CA ASP A 213 1.91 -10.73 14.85
C ASP A 213 3.23 -11.50 14.76
N ALA A 214 3.36 -12.31 13.71
CA ALA A 214 4.52 -13.18 13.52
C ALA A 214 5.75 -12.44 12.96
N ASP A 215 5.55 -11.25 12.37
CA ASP A 215 6.54 -10.54 11.56
C ASP A 215 7.11 -9.30 12.28
N ILE A 216 7.47 -9.42 13.56
CA ILE A 216 7.92 -8.29 14.38
C ILE A 216 9.16 -7.59 13.80
N ASP A 217 10.13 -8.35 13.30
CA ASP A 217 11.33 -7.79 12.68
C ASP A 217 10.98 -6.94 11.45
N LYS A 218 9.99 -7.36 10.65
CA LYS A 218 9.53 -6.58 9.49
C LYS A 218 8.82 -5.29 9.91
N TYR A 219 8.18 -5.25 11.08
CA TYR A 219 7.59 -4.03 11.60
C TYR A 219 8.64 -3.03 12.05
N ILE A 220 9.74 -3.51 12.62
CA ILE A 220 10.88 -2.67 12.97
C ILE A 220 11.44 -2.03 11.69
N ASP A 221 11.69 -2.83 10.65
CA ASP A 221 12.18 -2.33 9.35
C ASP A 221 11.21 -1.34 8.71
N LYS A 222 9.91 -1.66 8.71
CA LYS A 222 8.86 -0.82 8.14
C LYS A 222 8.75 0.53 8.85
N LEU A 223 8.75 0.53 10.18
CA LEU A 223 8.73 1.77 10.96
C LEU A 223 10.01 2.58 10.73
N ALA A 224 11.17 1.93 10.68
CA ALA A 224 12.43 2.60 10.38
C ALA A 224 12.41 3.25 8.99
N GLU A 225 11.80 2.59 8.00
CA GLU A 225 11.57 3.15 6.67
C GLU A 225 10.64 4.36 6.71
N ILE A 226 9.48 4.27 7.38
CA ILE A 226 8.57 5.41 7.56
C ILE A 226 9.31 6.61 8.18
N PHE A 227 10.08 6.38 9.23
CA PHE A 227 10.86 7.43 9.90
C PHE A 227 11.96 8.05 9.02
N ARG A 228 12.53 7.29 8.07
CA ARG A 228 13.51 7.84 7.12
C ARG A 228 12.85 8.62 5.98
N LEU A 229 11.69 8.16 5.51
CA LEU A 229 11.00 8.76 4.37
C LEU A 229 10.25 10.04 4.75
N HIS A 230 9.77 10.14 5.98
CA HIS A 230 8.88 11.20 6.43
C HIS A 230 9.43 11.95 7.63
N ALA A 231 9.21 13.27 7.66
CA ALA A 231 9.48 14.07 8.85
C ALA A 231 8.41 13.79 9.92
N ILE A 232 8.74 13.01 10.95
CA ILE A 232 7.83 12.69 12.06
C ILE A 232 8.09 13.63 13.23
N HIS A 233 7.07 14.33 13.72
CA HIS A 233 7.18 15.29 14.81
C HIS A 233 7.29 14.63 16.18
N SER A 234 6.44 13.63 16.44
CA SER A 234 6.42 12.88 17.70
C SER A 234 5.83 11.48 17.51
N VAL A 235 6.14 10.57 18.43
CA VAL A 235 5.52 9.25 18.53
C VAL A 235 4.95 9.08 19.94
N THR A 236 3.64 8.89 20.03
CA THR A 236 2.98 8.46 21.26
C THR A 236 2.75 6.95 21.17
N ILE A 237 3.27 6.20 22.15
CA ILE A 237 3.08 4.76 22.29
C ILE A 237 2.00 4.53 23.34
N VAL A 238 0.96 3.76 23.01
CA VAL A 238 -0.08 3.38 23.96
C VAL A 238 -0.25 1.87 23.97
N HIS A 239 -0.02 1.23 25.10
CA HIS A 239 -0.08 -0.22 25.21
C HIS A 239 -0.72 -0.68 26.52
N MET A 240 -1.13 -1.93 26.61
CA MET A 240 -1.73 -2.47 27.83
C MET A 240 -0.65 -2.77 28.89
N GLU A 241 -1.03 -2.83 30.17
CA GLU A 241 -0.13 -3.13 31.30
C GLU A 241 0.39 -4.58 31.31
N VAL A 242 -0.16 -5.46 30.46
CA VAL A 242 0.23 -6.86 30.39
C VAL A 242 1.65 -7.02 29.81
N PRO A 243 2.43 -8.01 30.27
CA PRO A 243 3.83 -8.14 29.87
C PRO A 243 4.06 -8.29 28.37
N CYS A 244 3.11 -8.88 27.63
CA CYS A 244 3.29 -9.04 26.19
C CYS A 244 3.21 -7.71 25.43
N CYS A 245 2.61 -6.66 26.00
CA CYS A 245 2.43 -5.36 25.33
C CYS A 245 3.67 -4.46 25.41
N SER A 246 4.63 -4.72 26.30
CA SER A 246 5.91 -3.98 26.33
C SER A 246 6.74 -4.16 25.06
N GLY A 247 6.44 -5.19 24.26
CA GLY A 247 7.02 -5.40 22.94
C GLY A 247 6.77 -4.23 21.97
N VAL A 248 5.68 -3.48 22.13
CA VAL A 248 5.42 -2.29 21.29
C VAL A 248 6.53 -1.26 21.47
N THR A 249 6.86 -0.92 22.72
CA THR A 249 7.95 0.01 23.07
C THR A 249 9.29 -0.45 22.51
N SER A 250 9.61 -1.74 22.62
CA SER A 250 10.84 -2.31 22.06
C SER A 250 10.91 -2.13 20.54
N VAL A 251 9.83 -2.45 19.82
CA VAL A 251 9.76 -2.33 18.36
C VAL A 251 9.97 -0.89 17.90
N VAL A 252 9.29 0.06 18.52
CA VAL A 252 9.38 1.49 18.17
C VAL A 252 10.78 2.03 18.43
N ASN A 253 11.37 1.73 19.59
CA ASN A 253 12.72 2.21 19.94
C ASN A 253 13.78 1.64 19.00
N GLN A 254 13.67 0.37 18.61
CA GLN A 254 14.57 -0.23 17.63
C GLN A 254 14.41 0.41 16.25
N ALA A 255 13.18 0.69 15.82
CA ALA A 255 12.92 1.35 14.55
C ALA A 255 13.48 2.79 14.51
N ILE A 256 13.35 3.56 15.59
CA ILE A 256 13.96 4.90 15.73
C ILE A 256 15.49 4.80 15.66
N HIS A 257 16.07 3.81 16.35
CA HIS A 257 17.51 3.59 16.31
C HIS A 257 18.01 3.27 14.89
N LEU A 258 17.32 2.39 14.17
CA LEU A 258 17.66 2.01 12.79
C LEU A 258 17.38 3.10 11.74
N SER A 259 16.47 4.03 12.03
CA SER A 259 16.20 5.17 11.13
C SER A 259 17.19 6.31 11.30
N GLU A 260 18.01 6.27 12.36
CA GLU A 260 18.94 7.32 12.79
C GLU A 260 18.27 8.67 13.06
N GLN A 261 16.95 8.69 13.22
CA GLN A 261 16.17 9.89 13.51
C GLN A 261 16.10 10.17 15.01
N LYS A 262 15.92 11.44 15.35
CA LYS A 262 15.67 11.88 16.73
C LYS A 262 14.21 12.29 16.86
N ILE A 263 13.37 11.34 17.23
CA ILE A 263 11.92 11.53 17.38
C ILE A 263 11.59 11.51 18.87
N PRO A 264 10.91 12.55 19.41
CA PRO A 264 10.38 12.51 20.77
C PRO A 264 9.37 11.37 20.93
N VAL A 265 9.52 10.58 22.00
CA VAL A 265 8.64 9.46 22.32
C VAL A 265 7.97 9.68 23.67
N GLU A 266 6.65 9.49 23.70
CA GLU A 266 5.84 9.44 24.92
C GLU A 266 5.25 8.02 25.05
N GLU A 267 5.32 7.42 26.23
CA GLU A 267 4.81 6.06 26.50
C GLU A 267 3.69 6.12 27.54
N ILE A 268 2.53 5.54 27.21
CA ILE A 268 1.33 5.53 28.03
C ILE A 268 0.87 4.09 28.22
N THR A 269 0.68 3.68 29.47
CA THR A 269 0.20 2.34 29.82
C THR A 269 -1.29 2.37 30.21
N ILE A 270 -2.08 1.48 29.60
CA ILE A 270 -3.49 1.27 29.92
C ILE A 270 -3.64 -0.01 30.75
N THR A 271 -4.30 0.11 31.89
CA THR A 271 -4.61 -1.05 32.75
C THR A 271 -5.67 -1.95 32.13
N ILE A 272 -5.76 -3.22 32.55
CA ILE A 272 -6.78 -4.17 32.10
C ILE A 272 -8.21 -3.72 32.43
N ASN A 273 -8.36 -2.76 33.35
CA ASN A 273 -9.63 -2.15 33.72
C ASN A 273 -9.94 -0.87 32.91
N GLY A 274 -9.10 -0.50 31.95
CA GLY A 274 -9.35 0.64 31.06
C GLY A 274 -8.94 2.00 31.60
N ASN A 275 -8.08 2.07 32.63
CA ASN A 275 -7.55 3.33 33.16
C ASN A 275 -6.12 3.58 32.71
N VAL A 276 -5.73 4.85 32.58
CA VAL A 276 -4.33 5.26 32.37
C VAL A 276 -3.54 5.05 33.66
N LYS A 277 -2.32 4.52 33.54
CA LYS A 277 -1.38 4.25 34.65
C LYS A 277 -0.35 5.36 34.80
#